data_AF-A0A5A5S9E1-F1
#
_entry.id   AF-A0A5A5S9E1-F1
#
_cell.length_a   1.000
_cell.length_b   1.000
_cell.length_c   1.000
_cell.angle_alpha   90.00
_cell.angle_beta   90.00
_cell.angle_gamma   90.00
#
_symmetry.space_group_name_H-M   'P 1'
#
loop_
_entity.id
_entity.type
_entity.pdbx_description
1 polymer ?
#
loop_
_entity_poly.entity_id
_entity_poly.type
_entity_poly.pdbx_seq_one_letter_code
_entity_poly.pdbx_strand_id
1 'polypeptide(L)' 'MMTLAVNDRISYKGEKATVKQVWKKKVKVILSDLREMTVAIEDVKSWTETVEGQLPLDLSKNL' A
#
# COMPACT_ATOMS: atom_id res chain seq x y z
N MET A 1 -4.89 -3.57 -13.02
CA MET A 1 -3.44 -3.58 -12.74
C MET A 1 -3.19 -2.50 -11.69
N MET A 2 -2.58 -2.84 -10.57
CA MET A 2 -2.24 -1.84 -9.54
C MET A 2 -1.06 -1.00 -10.04
N THR A 3 -1.18 0.32 -9.95
CA THR A 3 -0.07 1.24 -10.19
C THR A 3 0.57 1.55 -8.85
N LEU A 4 1.86 1.24 -8.71
CA LEU A 4 2.65 1.56 -7.51
C LEU A 4 3.49 2.81 -7.76
N ALA A 5 3.59 3.64 -6.74
CA ALA A 5 4.47 4.80 -6.67
C ALA A 5 5.43 4.69 -5.48
N VAL A 6 6.52 5.46 -5.53
CA VAL A 6 7.44 5.60 -4.40
C VAL A 6 6.67 6.20 -3.20
N ASN A 7 6.94 5.67 -2.00
CA ASN A 7 6.28 5.95 -0.73
C ASN A 7 4.87 5.36 -0.54
N ASP A 8 4.36 4.60 -1.50
CA ASP A 8 3.11 3.85 -1.29
C ASP A 8 3.26 2.86 -0.13
N ARG A 9 2.20 2.76 0.67
CA ARG A 9 2.05 1.72 1.70
C ARG A 9 1.40 0.49 1.09
N ILE A 10 2.06 -0.64 1.25
CA ILE A 10 1.61 -1.93 0.72
C ILE A 10 1.67 -3.03 1.78
N SER A 11 0.99 -4.14 1.51
CA SER A 11 1.18 -5.40 2.21
C SER A 11 2.07 -6.32 1.36
N TYR A 12 3.08 -6.90 1.98
CA TYR A 12 3.86 -8.00 1.44
C TYR A 12 3.85 -9.15 2.44
N LYS A 13 3.31 -10.31 2.04
CA LYS A 13 3.14 -11.50 2.92
C LYS A 13 2.43 -11.22 4.26
N GLY A 14 1.52 -10.23 4.27
CA GLY A 14 0.80 -9.83 5.47
C GLY A 14 1.50 -8.75 6.31
N GLU A 15 2.75 -8.40 5.99
CA GLU A 15 3.49 -7.34 6.69
C GLU A 15 3.36 -6.00 5.96
N LYS A 16 3.39 -4.91 6.73
CA LYS A 16 3.40 -3.54 6.19
C LYS A 16 4.78 -3.23 5.62
N ALA A 17 4.80 -2.70 4.40
CA ALA A 17 6.01 -2.26 3.74
C ALA A 17 5.78 -0.93 2.99
N THR A 18 6.88 -0.21 2.76
CA THR A 18 6.88 1.06 2.01
C THR A 18 7.62 0.88 0.70
N VAL A 19 7.03 1.34 -0.41
CA VAL A 19 7.69 1.29 -1.72
C VAL A 19 8.83 2.29 -1.78
N LYS A 20 10.04 1.82 -2.10
CA LYS A 20 11.24 2.66 -2.29
C LYS A 20 11.52 2.91 -3.78
N GLN A 21 11.28 1.92 -4.63
CA GLN A 21 11.56 2.01 -6.06
C GLN A 21 10.67 1.05 -6.85
N VAL A 22 10.22 1.46 -8.04
CA VAL A 22 9.35 0.67 -8.91
C VAL A 22 10.05 0.40 -10.24
N TRP A 23 10.01 -0.85 -10.70
CA TRP A 23 10.36 -1.28 -12.05
C TRP A 23 9.16 -1.96 -12.70
N LYS A 24 9.24 -2.26 -14.01
CA LYS A 24 8.12 -2.80 -14.81
C LYS A 24 7.42 -4.03 -14.19
N LYS A 25 8.15 -4.91 -13.50
CA LYS A 25 7.61 -6.15 -12.89
C LYS A 25 8.05 -6.40 -11.45
N LYS A 26 8.87 -5.50 -10.90
CA LYS A 26 9.48 -5.66 -9.58
C LYS A 26 9.37 -4.37 -8.80
N VAL A 27 9.38 -4.48 -7.49
CA VAL A 27 9.35 -3.33 -6.59
C VAL A 27 10.36 -3.54 -5.47
N LYS A 28 11.12 -2.49 -5.15
CA LYS A 28 11.95 -2.45 -3.95
C LYS A 28 11.11 -1.89 -2.81
N VAL A 29 11.09 -2.59 -1.70
CA VAL A 29 10.28 -2.25 -0.53
C VAL A 29 11.16 -2.18 0.71
N ILE A 30 10.74 -1.36 1.66
CA ILE A 30 11.30 -1.27 3.01
C ILE A 30 10.27 -1.91 3.95
N LEU A 31 10.65 -2.98 4.63
CA LEU A 31 9.83 -3.64 5.64
C LEU A 31 9.78 -2.82 6.93
N SER A 32 8.88 -3.18 7.85
CA SER A 32 8.72 -2.49 9.14
C SER A 32 9.97 -2.60 10.04
N ASP A 33 10.81 -3.62 9.83
CA ASP A 33 12.11 -3.79 10.51
C ASP A 33 13.28 -3.11 9.77
N LEU A 34 12.97 -2.19 8.84
CA LEU A 34 13.90 -1.41 8.03
C LEU A 34 14.73 -2.22 7.02
N ARG A 35 14.49 -3.53 6.88
CA ARG A 35 15.15 -4.31 5.82
C ARG A 35 14.61 -3.94 4.45
N GLU A 36 15.52 -3.89 3.49
CA GLU A 36 15.18 -3.66 2.08
C GLU A 36 15.15 -4.98 1.32
N MET A 37 14.13 -5.15 0.47
CA MET A 37 14.05 -6.29 -0.43
C MET A 37 13.40 -5.94 -1.76
N THR A 38 13.70 -6.74 -2.78
CA THR A 38 13.09 -6.64 -4.11
C THR A 38 12.13 -7.81 -4.31
N VAL A 39 10.87 -7.52 -4.60
CA VAL A 39 9.79 -8.51 -4.75
C VAL A 39 9.06 -8.30 -6.08
N ALA A 40 8.25 -9.28 -6.51
CA ALA A 40 7.41 -9.13 -7.70
C ALA A 40 6.21 -8.21 -7.41
N ILE A 41 5.74 -7.48 -8.42
CA ILE A 41 4.55 -6.61 -8.26
C ILE A 41 3.29 -7.43 -7.99
N GLU A 42 3.20 -8.66 -8.51
CA GLU A 42 2.07 -9.56 -8.22
C GLU A 42 2.02 -10.05 -6.76
N ASP A 43 3.13 -9.98 -6.02
CA ASP A 43 3.22 -10.45 -4.63
C ASP A 43 2.78 -9.39 -3.60
N VAL A 44 2.53 -8.16 -4.03
CA VAL A 44 2.18 -7.03 -3.16
C VAL A 44 0.73 -6.62 -3.34
N LYS A 45 0.12 -6.14 -2.24
CA LYS A 45 -1.26 -5.65 -2.22
C LYS A 45 -1.30 -4.24 -1.65
N SER A 46 -2.30 -3.43 -2.00
CA SER A 46 -2.52 -2.14 -1.36
C SER A 46 -2.70 -2.34 0.15
N TRP A 47 -2.02 -1.52 0.95
CA TRP A 47 -2.32 -1.44 2.38
C TRP A 47 -3.37 -0.36 2.59
N THR A 48 -4.63 -0.78 2.71
CA THR A 48 -5.67 0.11 3.20
C THR A 48 -5.59 0.11 4.72
N GLU A 49 -5.24 1.25 5.33
CA GLU A 49 -5.55 1.46 6.73
C GLU A 49 -7.08 1.50 6.83
N THR A 50 -7.69 0.36 7.15
CA THR A 50 -9.10 0.34 7.55
C THR A 50 -9.13 1.11 8.86
N VAL A 51 -9.43 2.41 8.78
CA VAL A 51 -9.73 3.19 9.97
C VAL A 51 -11.06 2.64 10.48
N GLU A 52 -11.03 1.79 11.51
CA GLU A 52 -12.23 1.43 12.25
C GLU A 52 -12.92 2.73 12.68
N GLY A 53 -14.12 3.00 12.14
CA GLY A 53 -14.92 4.19 12.47
C GLY A 53 -15.06 5.26 11.38
N GLN A 54 -14.52 5.06 10.18
CA GLN A 54 -14.76 6.00 9.07
C GLN A 54 -16.19 5.79 8.51
N LEU A 55 -17.17 6.44 9.12
CA LEU A 55 -18.54 6.52 8.59
C LEU A 55 -18.51 7.21 7.21
N PRO A 56 -19.31 6.77 6.23
CA PRO A 56 -19.49 7.53 5.00
C PRO A 56 -19.92 8.94 5.35
N LEU A 57 -19.27 9.95 4.80
CA LEU A 57 -19.69 11.34 4.95
C LEU A 57 -21.04 11.47 4.23
N ASP A 58 -22.14 11.31 4.96
CA ASP A 58 -23.49 11.46 4.41
C ASP A 58 -23.77 12.96 4.20
N LEU A 59 -23.59 13.42 2.97
CA LEU A 59 -23.83 14.80 2.55
C LEU A 59 -25.32 15.09 2.24
N SER A 60 -26.25 14.19 2.62
CA SER A 60 -27.67 14.32 2.27
C SER A 60 -28.47 15.35 3.10
N LYS A 61 -27.86 16.07 4.03
CA LYS A 61 -28.54 17.13 4.81
C LYS A 61 -28.11 18.53 4.39
N ASN A 62 -28.58 18.96 3.22
CA ASN A 62 -28.78 20.37 2.87
C ASN A 62 -29.67 20.43 1.63
N LEU A 63 -30.98 20.24 1.82
CA LEU A 63 -32.06 20.59 0.90
C LEU A 63 -33.34 20.79 1.70
#